data_AF-A0A7W1DAK9-F1
#
_entry.id   AF-A0A7W1DAK9-F1
#
_cell.length_a   1.000
_cell.length_b   1.000
_cell.length_c   1.000
_cell.angle_alpha   90.00
_cell.angle_beta   90.00
_cell.angle_gamma   90.00
#
_symmetry.space_group_name_H-M   'P 1'
#
loop_
_entity.id
_entity.type
_entity.pdbx_description
1 polymer ?
#
loop_
_entity_poly.entity_id
_entity_poly.type
_entity_poly.pdbx_seq_one_letter_code
_entity_poly.pdbx_strand_id
1 'polypeptide(L)'
;MTNKFLTNLLVISTLFISTALSFSAQSVELPTKILVSPNILVTRQDSDLPHAETIIAVNPRNKNNLLGASIVFTRNVYGTTLKTYASRDGGQTWADTSFPNRFAFGSVDPQV
;
A
#
# COMPACT_ATOMS: atom_id res chain seq x y z
N MET A 1 -3.51 70.52 -15.53
CA MET A 1 -4.55 69.83 -14.73
C MET A 1 -4.80 68.39 -15.19
N THR A 2 -3.79 67.68 -15.74
CA THR A 2 -4.05 66.46 -16.55
C THR A 2 -3.29 65.20 -16.07
N ASN A 3 -2.30 65.35 -15.19
CA ASN A 3 -1.40 64.23 -14.84
C ASN A 3 -1.93 63.29 -13.75
N LYS A 4 -2.91 63.70 -12.92
CA LYS A 4 -3.47 62.85 -11.84
C LYS A 4 -4.52 61.84 -12.33
N PHE A 5 -5.19 62.13 -13.45
CA PHE A 5 -6.24 61.26 -14.00
C PHE A 5 -5.64 60.02 -14.69
N LEU A 6 -4.51 60.19 -15.38
CA LEU A 6 -3.79 59.11 -16.05
C LEU A 6 -3.05 58.19 -15.06
N THR A 7 -2.56 58.72 -13.93
CA THR A 7 -1.92 57.90 -12.87
C THR A 7 -2.94 57.04 -12.13
N ASN A 8 -4.14 57.58 -11.83
CA ASN A 8 -5.19 56.82 -11.16
C ASN A 8 -5.76 55.70 -12.05
N LEU A 9 -5.81 55.87 -13.37
CA LEU A 9 -6.28 54.84 -14.31
C LEU A 9 -5.28 53.68 -14.46
N LEU A 10 -3.98 53.95 -14.34
CA LEU A 10 -2.93 52.93 -14.44
C LEU A 10 -2.81 52.05 -13.18
N VAL A 11 -3.06 52.60 -11.99
CA VAL A 11 -3.01 51.85 -10.72
C VAL A 11 -4.20 50.89 -10.59
N ILE A 12 -5.38 51.28 -11.11
CA ILE A 12 -6.58 50.45 -11.10
C ILE A 12 -6.42 49.26 -12.07
N SER A 13 -5.80 49.43 -13.24
CA SER A 13 -5.60 48.33 -14.19
C SER A 13 -4.60 47.27 -13.69
N THR A 14 -3.56 47.68 -12.96
CA THR A 14 -2.61 46.73 -12.35
C THR A 14 -3.19 45.92 -11.20
N LEU A 15 -4.16 46.46 -10.45
CA LEU A 15 -4.78 45.73 -9.33
C LEU A 15 -5.78 44.65 -9.79
N PHE A 16 -6.38 44.82 -10.97
CA PHE A 16 -7.28 43.84 -11.57
C PHE A 16 -6.59 42.66 -12.28
N ILE A 17 -5.30 42.79 -12.64
CA ILE A 17 -4.56 41.70 -13.31
C ILE A 17 -3.99 40.70 -12.28
N SER A 18 -3.65 41.13 -11.07
CA SER A 18 -3.07 40.29 -10.03
C SER A 18 -4.05 39.33 -9.32
N THR A 19 -5.36 39.52 -9.45
CA THR A 19 -6.37 38.65 -8.81
C THR A 19 -6.87 37.50 -9.70
N ALA A 20 -6.53 37.48 -10.99
CA ALA A 20 -7.12 36.55 -11.96
C ALA A 20 -6.35 35.23 -12.15
N LEU A 21 -5.26 34.97 -11.41
CA LEU A 21 -4.40 33.79 -11.60
C LEU A 21 -4.40 32.82 -10.41
N SER A 22 -5.47 32.77 -9.64
CA SER A 22 -5.72 31.63 -8.75
C SER A 22 -6.33 30.49 -9.55
N PHE A 23 -5.52 29.84 -10.39
CA PHE A 23 -5.91 28.57 -11.01
C PHE A 23 -5.88 27.51 -9.92
N SER A 24 -7.02 27.25 -9.28
CA SER A 24 -7.17 26.08 -8.43
C SER A 24 -6.99 24.86 -9.33
N ALA A 25 -5.87 24.16 -9.20
CA ALA A 25 -5.67 22.88 -9.85
C ALA A 25 -6.70 21.92 -9.24
N GLN A 26 -7.86 21.79 -9.88
CA GLN A 26 -8.85 20.77 -9.55
C GLN A 26 -8.16 19.43 -9.79
N SER A 27 -7.81 18.71 -8.73
CA SER A 27 -7.32 17.33 -8.88
C SER A 27 -8.45 16.53 -9.50
N VAL A 28 -8.28 16.13 -10.77
CA VAL A 28 -9.16 15.14 -11.38
C VAL A 28 -8.91 13.84 -10.65
N GLU A 29 -9.83 13.48 -9.75
CA GLU A 29 -9.83 12.16 -9.12
C GLU A 29 -10.14 11.14 -10.20
N LEU A 30 -9.09 10.56 -10.78
CA LEU A 30 -9.26 9.43 -11.68
C LEU A 30 -9.89 8.29 -10.88
N PRO A 31 -10.91 7.60 -11.42
CA PRO A 31 -11.51 6.48 -10.72
C PRO A 31 -10.43 5.45 -10.39
N THR A 32 -10.32 5.11 -9.10
CA THR A 32 -9.39 4.08 -8.63
C THR A 32 -9.77 2.76 -9.28
N LYS A 33 -8.93 2.27 -10.19
CA LYS A 33 -9.15 1.00 -10.87
C LYS A 33 -8.46 -0.12 -10.11
N ILE A 34 -9.23 -1.08 -9.61
CA ILE A 34 -8.70 -2.34 -9.09
C ILE A 34 -8.25 -3.19 -10.28
N LEU A 35 -6.97 -3.57 -10.31
CA LEU A 35 -6.41 -4.48 -11.29
C LEU A 35 -6.13 -5.83 -10.62
N VAL A 36 -6.70 -6.90 -11.18
CA VAL A 36 -6.46 -8.27 -10.71
C VAL A 36 -5.36 -8.89 -11.58
N SER A 37 -4.26 -9.28 -10.95
CA SER A 37 -3.15 -9.98 -11.61
C SER A 37 -3.42 -11.49 -11.66
N PRO A 38 -2.64 -12.28 -12.43
CA PRO A 38 -2.71 -13.74 -12.36
C PRO A 38 -2.51 -14.27 -10.94
N ASN A 39 -3.04 -15.46 -10.67
CA ASN A 39 -2.78 -16.15 -9.41
C ASN A 39 -1.29 -16.52 -9.31
N ILE A 40 -0.64 -16.08 -8.22
CA ILE A 40 0.78 -16.36 -7.94
C ILE A 40 0.88 -17.38 -6.81
N LEU A 41 1.73 -18.39 -7.01
CA LEU A 41 2.03 -19.36 -5.96
C LEU A 41 3.02 -18.77 -4.96
N VAL A 42 2.62 -18.69 -3.69
CA VAL A 42 3.41 -18.09 -2.61
C VAL A 42 4.34 -19.10 -1.92
N THR A 43 3.87 -20.32 -1.68
CA THR A 43 4.62 -21.38 -0.97
C THR A 43 4.35 -22.75 -1.59
N ARG A 44 5.38 -23.60 -1.69
CA ARG A 44 5.24 -24.99 -2.19
C ARG A 44 5.30 -26.02 -1.07
N GLN A 45 6.08 -25.76 -0.04
CA GLN A 45 6.46 -26.70 1.01
C GLN A 45 5.24 -27.13 1.85
N ASP A 46 4.26 -26.23 1.99
CA ASP A 46 3.06 -26.41 2.81
C ASP A 46 1.77 -26.29 1.97
N SER A 47 1.84 -26.56 0.66
CA SER A 47 0.70 -26.35 -0.25
C SER A 47 -0.53 -27.23 0.06
N ASP A 48 -0.32 -28.31 0.80
CA ASP A 48 -1.35 -29.26 1.25
C ASP A 48 -1.79 -29.01 2.69
N LEU A 49 -1.25 -27.99 3.37
CA LEU A 49 -1.65 -27.60 4.71
C LEU A 49 -2.63 -26.43 4.63
N PRO A 50 -3.75 -26.47 5.39
CA PRO A 50 -4.64 -25.34 5.49
C PRO A 50 -3.92 -24.08 5.98
N HIS A 51 -4.22 -22.97 5.31
CA HIS A 51 -3.80 -21.63 5.71
C HIS A 51 -5.03 -20.86 6.17
N ALA A 52 -4.97 -20.23 7.34
CA ALA A 52 -6.04 -19.41 7.89
C ALA A 52 -5.55 -17.99 8.18
N GLU A 53 -6.50 -17.05 8.20
CA GLU A 53 -6.28 -15.64 8.57
C GLU A 53 -5.09 -14.99 7.84
N THR A 54 -5.06 -15.08 6.52
CA THR A 54 -3.94 -14.54 5.74
C THR A 54 -4.01 -13.01 5.70
N ILE A 55 -2.92 -12.35 6.09
CA ILE A 55 -2.79 -10.89 6.13
C ILE A 55 -1.61 -10.47 5.24
N ILE A 56 -1.72 -9.30 4.61
CA ILE A 56 -0.68 -8.70 3.78
C ILE A 56 -0.54 -7.21 4.07
N ALA A 57 0.71 -6.73 4.09
CA ALA A 57 1.07 -5.33 4.22
C ALA A 57 2.04 -4.92 3.11
N VAL A 58 1.95 -3.66 2.69
CA VAL A 58 2.83 -3.03 1.70
C VAL A 58 3.75 -2.05 2.42
N ASN A 59 5.04 -2.07 2.11
CA ASN A 59 5.96 -1.06 2.60
C ASN A 59 5.65 0.32 1.94
N PRO A 60 5.29 1.36 2.72
CA PRO A 60 4.89 2.65 2.16
C PRO A 60 6.04 3.40 1.47
N ARG A 61 7.31 3.03 1.76
CA ARG A 61 8.49 3.62 1.11
C ARG A 61 8.91 2.88 -0.16
N ASN A 62 8.44 1.65 -0.35
CA ASN A 62 8.73 0.86 -1.55
C ASN A 62 7.61 -0.16 -1.79
N LYS A 63 6.71 0.16 -2.72
CA LYS A 63 5.56 -0.69 -3.07
C LYS A 63 5.90 -2.11 -3.54
N ASN A 64 7.15 -2.36 -3.95
CA ASN A 64 7.57 -3.68 -4.37
C ASN A 64 7.89 -4.60 -3.18
N ASN A 65 8.04 -4.02 -1.98
CA ASN A 65 8.28 -4.77 -0.76
C ASN A 65 6.94 -5.10 -0.09
N LEU A 66 6.58 -6.38 -0.12
CA LEU A 66 5.36 -6.91 0.51
C LEU A 66 5.74 -7.86 1.64
N LEU A 67 4.95 -7.84 2.71
CA LEU A 67 5.04 -8.79 3.81
C LEU A 67 3.65 -9.42 4.01
N GLY A 68 3.61 -10.75 4.07
CA GLY A 68 2.41 -11.49 4.42
C GLY A 68 2.65 -12.41 5.61
N ALA A 69 1.58 -12.76 6.30
CA ALA A 69 1.59 -13.75 7.37
C ALA A 69 0.30 -14.57 7.37
N SER A 70 0.39 -15.83 7.78
CA SER A 70 -0.75 -16.73 7.91
C SER A 70 -0.56 -17.67 9.09
N ILE A 71 -1.68 -18.14 9.62
CA ILE A 71 -1.74 -19.35 10.44
C ILE A 71 -1.65 -20.54 9.49
N VAL A 72 -0.75 -21.48 9.76
CA VAL A 72 -0.58 -22.72 8.99
C VAL A 72 -0.76 -23.92 9.91
N PHE A 73 -1.59 -24.87 9.50
CA PHE A 73 -1.85 -26.07 10.29
C PHE A 73 -0.65 -27.02 10.22
N THR A 74 -0.32 -27.69 11.32
CA THR A 74 0.82 -28.61 11.37
C THR A 74 0.41 -30.05 11.08
N ARG A 75 1.32 -30.85 10.51
CA ARG A 75 1.06 -32.25 10.12
C ARG A 75 0.90 -33.22 11.31
N ASN A 76 1.66 -32.97 12.39
CA ASN A 76 1.93 -34.00 13.39
C ASN A 76 1.20 -33.76 14.72
N VAL A 77 0.54 -32.62 14.86
CA VAL A 77 -0.19 -32.20 16.05
C VAL A 77 -1.40 -31.42 15.54
N TYR A 78 -2.57 -31.52 16.17
CA TYR A 78 -3.74 -30.66 15.89
C TYR A 78 -3.48 -29.17 16.23
N GLY A 79 -2.25 -28.69 16.06
CA GLY A 79 -1.80 -27.35 16.32
C GLY A 79 -1.55 -26.57 15.04
N THR A 80 -1.38 -25.28 15.23
CA THR A 80 -1.05 -24.32 14.20
C THR A 80 0.33 -23.71 14.45
N THR A 81 0.89 -23.08 13.42
CA THR A 81 2.10 -22.27 13.49
C THR A 81 1.90 -20.99 12.69
N LEU A 82 2.74 -19.99 12.91
CA LEU A 82 2.78 -18.81 12.08
C LEU A 82 3.85 -18.94 11.02
N LYS A 83 3.48 -18.53 9.81
CA LYS A 83 4.37 -18.48 8.66
C LYS A 83 4.35 -17.08 8.09
N THR A 84 5.52 -16.56 7.72
CA THR A 84 5.66 -15.25 7.08
C THR A 84 6.15 -15.41 5.66
N TYR A 85 5.70 -14.53 4.78
CA TYR A 85 6.02 -14.50 3.36
C TYR A 85 6.52 -13.10 3.00
N ALA A 86 7.61 -13.00 2.26
CA ALA A 86 8.14 -11.72 1.82
C ALA A 86 8.32 -11.70 0.30
N SER A 87 7.95 -10.58 -0.31
CA SER A 87 8.25 -10.29 -1.72
C SER A 87 9.03 -8.98 -1.83
N ARG A 88 9.90 -8.90 -2.84
CA ARG A 88 10.69 -7.70 -3.17
C ARG A 88 10.44 -7.19 -4.60
N ASP A 89 9.51 -7.83 -5.32
CA ASP A 89 9.22 -7.57 -6.73
C ASP A 89 7.74 -7.29 -6.99
N GLY A 90 7.02 -6.83 -5.96
CA GLY A 90 5.60 -6.50 -6.05
C GLY A 90 4.68 -7.73 -6.04
N GLY A 91 5.15 -8.85 -5.51
CA GLY A 91 4.36 -10.08 -5.34
C GLY A 91 4.47 -11.08 -6.48
N GLN A 92 5.45 -10.93 -7.38
CA GLN A 92 5.71 -11.87 -8.46
C GLN A 92 6.46 -13.10 -7.96
N THR A 93 7.37 -12.93 -7.00
CA THR A 93 8.05 -14.01 -6.29
C THR A 93 7.97 -13.80 -4.78
N TRP A 94 7.98 -14.92 -4.05
CA TRP A 94 7.82 -14.96 -2.59
C TRP A 94 8.87 -15.87 -1.97
N ALA A 95 9.41 -15.42 -0.84
CA ALA A 95 10.22 -16.22 0.06
C ALA A 95 9.43 -16.43 1.35
N ASP A 96 9.39 -17.67 1.83
CA ASP A 96 8.69 -18.04 3.06
C ASP A 96 9.64 -18.42 4.19
N THR A 97 9.20 -18.20 5.43
CA THR A 97 9.94 -18.64 6.60
C THR A 97 9.00 -19.01 7.75
N SER A 98 9.47 -19.94 8.58
CA SER A 98 8.78 -20.43 9.78
C SER A 98 9.68 -20.23 10.98
N PHE A 99 9.09 -19.87 12.12
CA PHE A 99 9.84 -19.67 13.35
C PHE A 99 10.21 -21.02 14.01
N PRO A 100 11.47 -21.20 14.44
CA PRO A 100 11.93 -22.48 15.00
C PRO A 100 11.35 -22.82 16.39
N ASN A 101 10.75 -21.87 17.12
CA ASN A 101 10.21 -22.11 18.46
C ASN A 101 8.72 -22.49 18.41
N ARG A 102 8.47 -23.80 18.51
CA ARG A 102 7.16 -24.43 18.54
C ARG A 102 6.69 -24.57 19.99
N PHE A 103 5.90 -23.61 20.48
CA PHE A 103 5.04 -23.93 21.62
C PHE A 103 4.02 -25.00 21.17
N ALA A 104 3.58 -25.87 22.09
CA ALA A 104 2.58 -26.91 21.80
C ALA A 104 1.27 -26.34 21.21
N PHE A 105 1.04 -25.04 21.43
CA PHE A 105 0.07 -24.20 20.76
C PHE A 105 0.82 -23.03 20.13
N GLY A 106 0.90 -22.96 18.80
CA GLY A 106 1.47 -21.78 18.12
C GLY A 106 0.63 -20.53 18.36
N SER A 107 1.15 -19.36 17.97
CA SER A 107 0.31 -18.16 17.91
C SER A 107 -0.82 -18.40 16.90
N VAL A 108 -2.01 -17.97 17.28
CA VAL A 108 -3.24 -18.04 16.48
C VAL A 108 -3.64 -16.68 15.93
N ASP A 109 -2.72 -15.72 15.97
CA ASP A 109 -2.90 -14.40 15.39
C ASP A 109 -1.70 -14.09 14.51
N PRO A 110 -1.87 -14.01 13.18
CA PRO A 110 -0.81 -13.64 12.25
C PRO A 110 -0.59 -12.12 12.19
N GLN A 111 -1.34 -11.33 12.97
CA GLN A 111 -1.05 -9.92 13.18
C GLN A 111 0.21 -9.77 14.04
N VAL A 112 1.09 -8.87 13.60
CA VAL A 112 2.30 -8.45 14.31
C VAL A 112 2.14 -7.02 14.78
#